data_AF-A0A484NMR1-F1
#
_entry.id   AF-A0A484NMR1-F1
#
_cell.length_a   1.000
_cell.length_b   1.000
_cell.length_c   1.000
_cell.angle_alpha   90.00
_cell.angle_beta   90.00
_cell.angle_gamma   90.00
#
_symmetry.space_group_name_H-M   'P 1'
#
loop_
_entity.id
_entity.type
_entity.pdbx_description
1 polymer ?
#
loop_
_entity_poly.entity_id
_entity_poly.type
_entity_poly.pdbx_seq_one_letter_code
_entity_poly.pdbx_strand_id
1 'polypeptide(L)'
;MAPTPASSPDITKDTPVIQLHAKTHFPIKLVSTNFVIWQRQVRSTLIGLDLLGYIDDTMVAPPMTLAESANPCYSIWFRQDQSIVGALLGSCSDQVQPLISNADTSHADWTSLHSAFASATRGRVVSLKTKLGKNPRGDRSMAEYLFDMQSLANELALIQCPISEEDLACHVLNQVSDEYDSITSAALLRPTSIPFTELQDVLKEHERKLKAAEDTKVVVVATANVTQHQRHSGGRSAVRDSYSHNSSSSSGVKRGSSGSRGSRFSKPSHSCQFCDIPGHDVKECRKLSRFLRTHGVNSLPTANATTRSSSHNSPQWNQGENKFES
;
A
#
# COMPACT_ATOMS: atom_id res chain seq x y z
N MET A 1 11.52 -9.30 51.53
CA MET A 1 10.76 -10.57 51.50
C MET A 1 10.86 -11.11 50.08
N ALA A 2 11.54 -12.25 49.90
CA ALA A 2 11.54 -12.94 48.63
C ALA A 2 10.13 -13.51 48.38
N PRO A 3 9.63 -13.53 47.13
CA PRO A 3 8.35 -14.15 46.83
C PRO A 3 8.48 -15.66 47.05
N THR A 4 7.61 -16.21 47.87
CA THR A 4 7.44 -17.65 48.08
C THR A 4 7.10 -18.29 46.73
N PRO A 5 7.80 -19.36 46.29
CA PRO A 5 7.39 -20.08 45.09
C PRO A 5 6.01 -20.68 45.34
N ALA A 6 5.07 -20.38 44.46
CA ALA A 6 3.76 -21.02 44.45
C ALA A 6 3.96 -22.54 44.41
N SER A 7 3.42 -23.26 45.39
CA SER A 7 3.46 -24.72 45.40
C SER A 7 2.78 -25.25 44.15
N SER A 8 3.51 -25.97 43.30
CA SER A 8 2.92 -26.74 42.20
C SER A 8 1.83 -27.67 42.73
N PRO A 9 0.79 -28.01 41.94
CA PRO A 9 -0.21 -28.97 42.37
C PRO A 9 0.47 -30.31 42.64
N ASP A 10 0.48 -30.77 43.89
CA ASP A 10 1.05 -32.07 44.23
C ASP A 10 0.19 -33.17 43.59
N ILE A 11 0.76 -33.89 42.63
CA ILE A 11 0.11 -35.08 42.06
C ILE A 11 0.05 -36.14 43.16
N THR A 12 -1.17 -36.45 43.55
CA THR A 12 -1.49 -37.53 44.48
C THR A 12 -1.92 -38.79 43.73
N LYS A 13 -2.00 -39.91 44.44
CA LYS A 13 -2.46 -41.20 43.89
C LYS A 13 -3.90 -41.17 43.36
N ASP A 14 -4.69 -40.21 43.82
CA ASP A 14 -6.10 -40.06 43.47
C ASP A 14 -6.34 -38.99 42.39
N THR A 15 -5.26 -38.40 41.85
CA THR A 15 -5.35 -37.36 40.82
C THR A 15 -5.95 -37.94 39.55
N PRO A 16 -7.09 -37.43 39.06
CA PRO A 16 -7.71 -37.94 37.84
C PRO A 16 -6.91 -37.54 36.60
N VAL A 17 -6.76 -38.47 35.65
CA VAL A 17 -6.20 -38.16 34.33
C VAL A 17 -7.31 -37.57 33.46
N ILE A 18 -7.11 -36.34 33.01
CA ILE A 18 -8.00 -35.62 32.11
C ILE A 18 -7.73 -36.10 30.68
N GLN A 19 -8.76 -36.62 30.01
CA GLN A 19 -8.66 -37.05 28.63
C GLN A 19 -8.64 -35.85 27.67
N LEU A 20 -7.50 -35.61 27.05
CA LEU A 20 -7.37 -34.62 25.99
C LEU A 20 -7.50 -35.25 24.61
N HIS A 21 -8.35 -34.65 23.78
CA HIS A 21 -8.55 -35.05 22.40
C HIS A 21 -8.38 -33.83 21.50
N ALA A 22 -7.51 -33.94 20.49
CA ALA A 22 -7.19 -32.83 19.60
C ALA A 22 -8.45 -32.20 18.98
N LYS A 23 -9.35 -33.00 18.42
CA LYS A 23 -10.55 -32.48 17.71
C LYS A 23 -11.48 -31.64 18.59
N THR A 24 -11.59 -31.96 19.88
CA THR A 24 -12.50 -31.27 20.79
C THR A 24 -11.82 -30.18 21.59
N HIS A 25 -10.56 -30.38 21.99
CA HIS A 25 -9.84 -29.48 22.89
C HIS A 25 -8.93 -28.51 22.13
N PHE A 26 -8.37 -28.93 20.99
CA PHE A 26 -7.48 -28.16 20.11
C PHE A 26 -8.07 -28.10 18.68
N PRO A 27 -9.24 -27.45 18.49
CA PRO A 27 -9.98 -27.49 17.22
C PRO A 27 -9.26 -26.81 16.05
N ILE A 28 -8.28 -25.96 16.33
CA ILE A 28 -7.48 -25.29 15.32
C ILE A 28 -6.35 -26.22 14.89
N LYS A 29 -6.30 -26.54 13.60
CA LYS A 29 -5.19 -27.29 13.00
C LYS A 29 -3.99 -26.37 12.82
N LEU A 30 -2.82 -26.69 13.38
CA LEU A 30 -1.59 -25.91 13.21
C LEU A 30 -1.05 -26.03 11.79
N VAL A 31 -0.89 -24.88 11.15
CA VAL A 31 -0.24 -24.67 9.85
C VAL A 31 0.78 -23.54 9.96
N SER A 32 1.55 -23.30 8.90
CA SER A 32 2.66 -22.34 8.92
C SER A 32 2.27 -20.89 9.20
N THR A 33 1.00 -20.50 9.00
CA THR A 33 0.54 -19.11 9.10
C THR A 33 -0.24 -18.79 10.36
N ASN A 34 -0.68 -19.79 11.15
CA ASN A 34 -1.62 -19.57 12.25
C ASN A 34 -1.07 -19.88 13.64
N PHE A 35 0.26 -20.02 13.79
CA PHE A 35 0.88 -20.44 15.05
C PHE A 35 0.41 -19.62 16.26
N VAL A 36 0.32 -18.29 16.17
CA VAL A 36 -0.07 -17.46 17.32
C VAL A 36 -1.51 -17.71 17.77
N ILE A 37 -2.43 -17.89 16.83
CA ILE A 37 -3.83 -18.20 17.12
C ILE A 37 -3.93 -19.61 17.73
N TRP A 38 -3.25 -20.58 17.12
CA TRP A 38 -3.17 -21.95 17.62
C TRP A 38 -2.57 -22.00 19.03
N GLN A 39 -1.45 -21.33 19.25
CA GLN A 39 -0.74 -21.29 20.53
C GLN A 39 -1.63 -20.68 21.62
N ARG A 40 -2.33 -19.59 21.31
CA ARG A 40 -3.28 -18.95 22.24
C ARG A 40 -4.39 -19.92 22.63
N GLN A 41 -4.96 -20.64 21.65
CA GLN A 41 -6.00 -21.64 21.89
C GLN A 41 -5.50 -22.77 22.80
N VAL A 42 -4.37 -23.40 22.45
CA VAL A 42 -3.80 -24.51 23.22
C VAL A 42 -3.49 -24.09 24.66
N ARG A 43 -2.81 -22.95 24.84
CA ARG A 43 -2.52 -22.42 26.19
C ARG A 43 -3.80 -22.15 26.98
N SER A 44 -4.80 -21.52 26.37
CA SER A 44 -6.06 -21.23 27.04
C SER A 44 -6.78 -22.50 27.49
N THR A 45 -6.80 -23.52 26.64
CA THR A 45 -7.38 -24.83 26.98
C THR A 45 -6.62 -25.49 28.12
N LEU A 46 -5.28 -25.52 28.07
CA LEU A 46 -4.46 -26.13 29.12
C LEU A 46 -4.59 -25.39 30.45
N ILE A 47 -4.67 -24.06 30.45
CA ILE A 47 -4.96 -23.27 31.65
C ILE A 47 -6.32 -23.65 32.23
N GLY A 48 -7.37 -23.74 31.40
CA GLY A 48 -8.71 -24.09 31.84
C GLY A 48 -8.85 -25.51 32.40
N LEU A 49 -7.90 -26.40 32.09
CA LEU A 49 -7.84 -27.77 32.58
C LEU A 49 -6.78 -27.98 33.68
N ASP A 50 -6.08 -26.92 34.11
CA ASP A 50 -4.95 -26.98 35.05
C ASP A 50 -3.80 -27.90 34.59
N LEU A 51 -3.55 -27.91 33.28
CA LEU A 51 -2.53 -28.74 32.62
C LEU A 51 -1.38 -27.92 32.02
N LEU A 52 -1.37 -26.60 32.20
CA LEU A 52 -0.31 -25.75 31.63
C LEU A 52 1.08 -26.16 32.14
N GLY A 53 1.17 -26.64 33.39
CA GLY A 53 2.43 -26.98 34.03
C GLY A 53 3.25 -28.06 33.33
N TYR A 54 2.61 -28.91 32.52
CA TYR A 54 3.28 -29.94 31.73
C TYR A 54 4.08 -29.38 30.55
N ILE A 55 3.67 -28.23 30.00
CA ILE A 55 4.29 -27.64 28.81
C ILE A 55 5.22 -26.45 29.11
N ASP A 56 5.26 -25.97 30.35
CA ASP A 56 6.17 -24.90 30.79
C ASP A 56 7.14 -25.33 31.90
N ASP A 57 7.21 -26.64 32.16
CA ASP A 57 8.05 -27.29 33.18
C ASP A 57 7.77 -26.85 34.63
N THR A 58 6.68 -26.14 34.91
CA THR A 58 6.29 -25.81 36.29
C THR A 58 5.71 -27.02 37.05
N MET A 59 5.27 -28.07 36.33
CA MET A 59 4.85 -29.35 36.89
C MET A 59 5.91 -30.44 36.62
N VAL A 60 6.90 -30.51 37.50
CA VAL A 60 8.03 -31.44 37.38
C VAL A 60 7.60 -32.90 37.52
N ALA A 61 8.15 -33.77 36.70
CA ALA A 61 7.92 -35.21 36.77
C ALA A 61 8.33 -35.79 38.14
N PRO A 62 7.44 -36.51 38.84
CA PRO A 62 7.80 -37.22 40.05
C PRO A 62 8.88 -38.30 39.80
N PRO A 63 9.64 -38.73 40.81
CA PRO A 63 10.58 -39.84 40.66
C PRO A 63 9.87 -41.11 40.18
N MET A 64 10.47 -41.86 39.25
CA MET A 64 9.88 -43.11 38.73
C MET A 64 9.68 -44.18 39.80
N THR A 65 10.55 -44.18 40.82
CA THR A 65 10.50 -45.12 41.94
C THR A 65 10.50 -44.40 43.28
N LEU A 66 9.80 -44.98 44.24
CA LEU A 66 9.76 -44.57 45.63
C LEU A 66 10.08 -45.79 46.50
N ALA A 67 11.15 -45.72 47.29
CA ALA A 67 11.60 -46.81 48.16
C ALA A 67 11.63 -48.18 47.45
N GLU A 68 12.30 -48.23 46.29
CA GLU A 68 12.46 -49.44 45.44
C GLU A 68 11.17 -49.99 44.80
N SER A 69 10.04 -49.30 44.97
CA SER A 69 8.77 -49.64 44.33
C SER A 69 8.37 -48.61 43.26
N ALA A 70 7.51 -48.99 42.31
CA ALA A 70 7.02 -48.08 41.28
C ALA A 70 6.21 -46.92 41.90
N ASN A 71 6.49 -45.69 41.49
CA ASN A 71 5.76 -44.53 42.00
C ASN A 71 4.43 -44.34 41.23
N PRO A 72 3.27 -44.50 41.87
CA PRO A 72 1.98 -44.27 41.21
C PRO A 72 1.80 -42.82 40.74
N CYS A 73 2.37 -41.83 41.43
CA CYS A 73 2.28 -40.42 41.02
C CYS A 73 3.03 -40.17 39.70
N TYR A 74 4.18 -40.84 39.48
CA TYR A 74 4.87 -40.79 38.19
C TYR A 74 4.02 -41.38 37.08
N SER A 75 3.36 -42.53 37.31
CA SER A 75 2.47 -43.14 36.32
C SER A 75 1.32 -42.22 35.92
N ILE A 76 0.71 -41.52 36.89
CA ILE A 76 -0.35 -40.54 36.63
C ILE A 76 0.19 -39.35 35.84
N TRP A 77 1.31 -38.76 36.28
CA TRP A 77 1.96 -37.65 35.59
C TRP A 77 2.26 -38.02 34.14
N PHE A 78 2.89 -39.18 33.92
CA PHE A 78 3.29 -39.65 32.61
C PHE A 78 2.09 -39.89 31.69
N ARG A 79 1.01 -40.48 32.21
CA ARG A 79 -0.22 -40.68 31.41
C ARG A 79 -0.86 -39.35 31.00
N GLN A 80 -0.83 -38.35 31.89
CA GLN A 80 -1.35 -37.02 31.58
C GLN A 80 -0.49 -36.31 30.54
N ASP A 81 0.85 -36.36 30.69
CA ASP A 81 1.81 -35.81 29.72
C ASP A 81 1.61 -36.43 28.34
N GLN A 82 1.53 -37.77 28.24
CA GLN A 82 1.32 -38.45 26.97
C GLN A 82 -0.06 -38.17 26.34
N SER A 83 -1.08 -37.88 27.16
CA SER A 83 -2.35 -37.38 26.64
C SER A 83 -2.23 -36.00 25.99
N ILE A 84 -1.35 -35.14 26.52
CA ILE A 84 -1.07 -33.81 25.94
C ILE A 84 -0.25 -33.98 24.65
N VAL A 85 0.78 -34.83 24.64
CA VAL A 85 1.56 -35.18 23.43
C VAL A 85 0.62 -35.62 22.29
N GLY A 86 -0.27 -36.59 22.56
CA GLY A 86 -1.22 -37.07 21.57
C GLY A 86 -2.16 -35.97 21.06
N ALA A 87 -2.60 -35.06 21.94
CA ALA A 87 -3.45 -33.94 21.55
C ALA A 87 -2.69 -32.89 20.71
N LEU A 88 -1.44 -32.55 21.08
CA LEU A 88 -0.57 -31.66 20.31
C LEU A 88 -0.33 -32.22 18.91
N LEU A 89 0.09 -33.49 18.81
CA LEU A 89 0.31 -34.19 17.54
C LEU A 89 -0.95 -34.23 16.67
N GLY A 90 -2.12 -34.50 17.27
CA GLY A 90 -3.40 -34.51 16.56
C GLY A 90 -3.83 -33.12 16.06
N SER A 91 -3.41 -32.06 16.76
CA SER A 91 -3.70 -30.67 16.38
C SER A 91 -2.78 -30.15 15.27
N CYS A 92 -1.66 -30.82 14.99
CA CYS A 92 -0.74 -30.44 13.92
C CYS A 92 -1.21 -30.93 12.55
N SER A 93 -0.94 -30.17 11.48
CA SER A 93 -1.05 -30.65 10.09
C SER A 93 0.05 -31.66 9.75
N ASP A 94 -0.18 -32.45 8.71
CA ASP A 94 0.74 -33.53 8.28
C ASP A 94 2.14 -32.99 7.93
N GLN A 95 2.24 -31.70 7.56
CA GLN A 95 3.52 -31.03 7.33
C GLN A 95 4.25 -30.64 8.63
N VAL A 96 3.53 -30.49 9.72
CA VAL A 96 4.03 -30.00 11.02
C VAL A 96 4.28 -31.15 11.99
N GLN A 97 3.48 -32.23 11.92
CA GLN A 97 3.63 -33.42 12.77
C GLN A 97 5.06 -34.00 12.83
N PRO A 98 5.83 -34.07 11.73
CA PRO A 98 7.21 -34.57 11.78
C PRO A 98 8.17 -33.74 12.64
N LEU A 99 7.82 -32.49 12.98
CA LEU A 99 8.65 -31.64 13.84
C LEU A 99 8.62 -32.07 15.31
N ILE A 100 7.60 -32.82 15.70
CA ILE A 100 7.36 -33.25 17.09
C ILE A 100 7.21 -34.76 17.24
N SER A 101 7.29 -35.53 16.16
CA SER A 101 7.05 -36.99 16.20
C SER A 101 8.07 -37.77 17.04
N ASN A 102 9.23 -37.19 17.33
CA ASN A 102 10.33 -37.83 18.04
C ASN A 102 10.52 -37.29 19.47
N ALA A 103 9.69 -36.34 19.91
CA ALA A 103 9.79 -35.79 21.25
C ALA A 103 9.03 -36.68 22.25
N ASP A 104 9.66 -36.92 23.40
CA ASP A 104 9.15 -37.87 24.39
C ASP A 104 8.16 -37.25 25.38
N THR A 105 8.11 -35.91 25.47
CA THR A 105 7.34 -35.16 26.46
C THR A 105 6.58 -34.01 25.83
N SER A 106 5.47 -33.62 26.45
CA SER A 106 4.68 -32.48 25.96
C SER A 106 5.45 -31.16 26.03
N HIS A 107 6.36 -30.99 27.00
CA HIS A 107 7.27 -29.86 27.05
C HIS A 107 8.25 -29.83 25.86
N ALA A 108 8.82 -30.98 25.48
CA ALA A 108 9.71 -31.06 24.33
C ALA A 108 8.96 -30.77 23.01
N ASP A 109 7.74 -31.29 22.84
CA ASP A 109 6.85 -30.95 21.73
C ASP A 109 6.58 -29.45 21.67
N TRP A 110 6.14 -28.89 22.80
CA TRP A 110 5.81 -27.48 22.93
C TRP A 110 6.98 -26.58 22.57
N THR A 111 8.17 -26.90 23.10
CA THR A 111 9.41 -26.18 22.84
C THR A 111 9.85 -26.33 21.39
N SER A 112 9.68 -27.50 20.78
CA SER A 112 10.04 -27.74 19.37
C SER A 112 9.14 -26.96 18.43
N LEU A 113 7.83 -26.93 18.68
CA LEU A 113 6.89 -26.09 17.93
C LEU A 113 7.19 -24.61 18.15
N HIS A 114 7.51 -24.21 19.38
CA HIS A 114 7.94 -22.85 19.66
C HIS A 114 9.23 -22.47 18.94
N SER A 115 10.22 -23.34 18.90
CA SER A 115 11.46 -23.12 18.15
C SER A 115 11.18 -23.01 16.65
N ALA A 116 10.31 -23.88 16.11
CA ALA A 116 9.95 -23.90 14.70
C ALA A 116 9.12 -22.67 14.25
N PHE A 117 8.21 -22.18 15.11
CA PHE A 117 7.22 -21.16 14.74
C PHE A 117 7.27 -19.85 15.54
N ALA A 118 7.69 -19.88 16.81
CA ALA A 118 7.89 -18.68 17.64
C ALA A 118 9.31 -18.13 17.60
N SER A 119 10.27 -18.87 17.06
CA SER A 119 11.24 -18.20 16.21
C SER A 119 10.41 -17.57 15.10
N ALA A 120 10.10 -16.29 15.25
CA ALA A 120 9.98 -15.38 14.13
C ALA A 120 11.32 -15.53 13.40
N THR A 121 11.47 -16.62 12.63
CA THR A 121 12.76 -17.12 12.16
C THR A 121 13.38 -15.89 11.57
N ARG A 122 14.58 -15.52 11.99
CA ARG A 122 15.20 -14.28 11.51
C ARG A 122 15.05 -14.19 9.99
N GLY A 123 15.11 -15.32 9.30
CA GLY A 123 14.71 -15.51 7.89
C GLY A 123 13.26 -15.14 7.53
N ARG A 124 12.21 -15.57 8.25
CA ARG A 124 10.82 -15.16 8.03
C ARG A 124 10.59 -13.68 8.30
N VAL A 125 11.11 -13.12 9.40
CA VAL A 125 11.02 -11.67 9.68
C VAL A 125 11.71 -10.89 8.56
N VAL A 126 12.95 -11.28 8.21
CA VAL A 126 13.70 -10.66 7.12
C VAL A 126 12.97 -10.83 5.79
N SER A 127 12.39 -11.98 5.50
CA SER A 127 11.62 -12.25 4.28
C SER A 127 10.39 -11.36 4.19
N LEU A 128 9.59 -11.27 5.26
CA LEU A 128 8.42 -10.40 5.32
C LEU A 128 8.81 -8.92 5.22
N LYS A 129 9.82 -8.46 5.97
CA LYS A 129 10.34 -7.08 5.84
C LYS A 129 10.89 -6.79 4.45
N THR A 130 11.56 -7.76 3.82
CA THR A 130 12.06 -7.62 2.45
C THR A 130 10.93 -7.56 1.44
N LYS A 131 9.90 -8.39 1.58
CA LYS A 131 8.69 -8.33 0.76
C LYS A 131 8.02 -6.97 0.94
N LEU A 132 7.79 -6.53 2.18
CA LEU A 132 7.15 -5.27 2.52
C LEU A 132 7.93 -4.06 1.97
N GLY A 133 9.27 -4.09 2.02
CA GLY A 133 10.12 -3.05 1.44
C GLY A 133 10.32 -3.12 -0.07
N LYS A 134 10.02 -4.25 -0.73
CA LYS A 134 10.17 -4.47 -2.18
C LYS A 134 8.87 -5.00 -2.79
N ASN A 135 7.75 -4.35 -2.49
CA ASN A 135 6.45 -4.68 -3.04
C ASN A 135 5.97 -3.52 -3.93
N PRO A 136 6.48 -3.38 -5.18
CA PRO A 136 6.06 -2.30 -6.07
C PRO A 136 4.61 -2.49 -6.46
N ARG A 137 3.80 -1.43 -6.55
CA ARG A 137 2.40 -1.52 -7.00
C ARG A 137 2.29 -2.33 -8.30
N GLY A 138 3.15 -2.02 -9.28
CA GLY A 138 3.14 -2.63 -10.60
C GLY A 138 1.81 -2.37 -11.31
N ASP A 139 1.30 -3.40 -12.00
CA ASP A 139 0.05 -3.32 -12.78
C ASP A 139 -1.22 -3.46 -11.93
N ARG A 140 -1.08 -3.66 -10.62
CA ARG A 140 -2.22 -3.83 -9.70
C ARG A 140 -2.99 -2.53 -9.53
N SER A 141 -4.28 -2.66 -9.19
CA SER A 141 -5.08 -1.52 -8.73
C SER A 141 -4.53 -0.98 -7.40
N MET A 142 -4.78 0.30 -7.10
CA MET A 142 -4.34 0.87 -5.82
C MET A 142 -4.98 0.14 -4.63
N ALA A 143 -6.23 -0.31 -4.77
CA ALA A 143 -6.94 -1.04 -3.72
C ALA A 143 -6.29 -2.40 -3.40
N GLU A 144 -5.98 -3.20 -4.41
CA GLU A 144 -5.30 -4.51 -4.23
C GLU A 144 -3.92 -4.33 -3.61
N TYR A 145 -3.16 -3.34 -4.10
CA TYR A 145 -1.84 -3.04 -3.57
C TYR A 145 -1.87 -2.65 -2.09
N LEU A 146 -2.78 -1.76 -1.69
CA LEU A 146 -2.93 -1.33 -0.30
C LEU A 146 -3.37 -2.49 0.61
N PHE A 147 -4.24 -3.38 0.12
CA PHE A 147 -4.64 -4.58 0.84
C PHE A 147 -3.43 -5.50 1.07
N ASP A 148 -2.60 -5.74 0.05
CA ASP A 148 -1.40 -6.57 0.18
C ASP A 148 -0.39 -5.98 1.19
N MET A 149 -0.18 -4.66 1.15
CA MET A 149 0.70 -3.97 2.10
C MET A 149 0.19 -4.07 3.54
N GLN A 150 -1.13 -3.92 3.74
CA GLN A 150 -1.76 -4.10 5.04
C GLN A 150 -1.70 -5.55 5.51
N SER A 151 -1.87 -6.52 4.61
CA SER A 151 -1.74 -7.95 4.91
C SER A 151 -0.33 -8.30 5.38
N LEU A 152 0.71 -7.81 4.71
CA LEU A 152 2.11 -8.01 5.12
C LEU A 152 2.41 -7.37 6.48
N ALA A 153 1.86 -6.19 6.77
CA ALA A 153 1.98 -5.55 8.07
C ALA A 153 1.27 -6.36 9.18
N ASN A 154 0.09 -6.90 8.89
CA ASN A 154 -0.65 -7.78 9.79
C ASN A 154 0.13 -9.08 10.05
N GLU A 155 0.74 -9.69 9.03
CA GLU A 155 1.60 -10.88 9.19
C GLU A 155 2.82 -10.60 10.08
N LEU A 156 3.40 -9.41 9.97
CA LEU A 156 4.49 -8.95 10.82
C LEU A 156 4.03 -8.72 12.27
N ALA A 157 2.85 -8.14 12.47
CA ALA A 157 2.23 -8.00 13.78
C ALA A 157 1.92 -9.37 14.42
N LEU A 158 1.46 -10.35 13.62
CA LEU A 158 1.21 -11.71 14.09
C LEU A 158 2.49 -12.36 14.66
N ILE A 159 3.65 -12.16 14.03
CA ILE A 159 4.93 -12.68 14.54
C ILE A 159 5.61 -11.77 15.57
N GLN A 160 4.86 -10.89 16.24
CA GLN A 160 5.34 -9.98 17.29
C GLN A 160 6.42 -8.98 16.80
N CYS A 161 6.40 -8.64 15.52
CA CYS A 161 7.26 -7.63 14.92
C CYS A 161 6.42 -6.57 14.20
N PRO A 162 5.50 -5.88 14.90
CA PRO A 162 4.60 -4.91 14.28
C PRO A 162 5.40 -3.76 13.64
N ILE A 163 4.87 -3.23 12.54
CA ILE A 163 5.38 -2.02 11.87
C ILE A 163 4.51 -0.84 12.29
N SER A 164 5.11 0.32 12.53
CA SER A 164 4.37 1.54 12.84
C SER A 164 3.54 2.00 11.64
N GLU A 165 2.43 2.71 11.87
CA GLU A 165 1.64 3.24 10.73
C GLU A 165 2.45 4.20 9.85
N GLU A 166 3.39 4.94 10.45
CA GLU A 166 4.29 5.85 9.74
C GLU A 166 5.28 5.09 8.84
N ASP A 167 5.89 4.02 9.35
CA ASP A 167 6.78 3.16 8.55
C ASP A 167 6.01 2.47 7.42
N LEU A 168 4.78 2.01 7.70
CA LEU A 168 3.93 1.39 6.69
C LEU A 168 3.56 2.39 5.58
N ALA A 169 3.20 3.63 5.94
CA ALA A 169 2.96 4.71 4.99
C ALA A 169 4.21 5.00 4.15
N CYS A 170 5.40 5.05 4.76
CA CYS A 170 6.66 5.23 4.05
C CYS A 170 6.93 4.08 3.07
N HIS A 171 6.70 2.83 3.47
CA HIS A 171 6.86 1.67 2.60
C HIS A 171 5.89 1.70 1.41
N VAL A 172 4.65 2.17 1.62
CA VAL A 172 3.68 2.38 0.54
C VAL A 172 4.16 3.45 -0.44
N LEU A 173 4.52 4.63 0.06
CA LEU A 173 4.93 5.77 -0.75
C LEU A 173 6.24 5.53 -1.54
N ASN A 174 7.13 4.67 -1.03
CA ASN A 174 8.37 4.31 -1.71
C ASN A 174 8.20 3.27 -2.83
N GLN A 175 7.01 2.67 -2.97
CA GLN A 175 6.75 1.56 -3.89
C GLN A 175 5.57 1.84 -4.85
N VAL A 176 5.00 3.04 -4.79
CA VAL A 176 4.11 3.57 -5.83
C VAL A 176 4.91 4.07 -7.04
N SER A 177 4.28 4.09 -8.20
CA SER A 177 4.85 4.59 -9.46
C SER A 177 5.03 6.12 -9.46
N ASP A 178 5.91 6.62 -10.33
CA ASP A 178 6.26 8.04 -10.49
C ASP A 178 5.04 8.97 -10.72
N GLU A 179 3.94 8.42 -11.23
CA GLU A 179 2.68 9.16 -11.37
C GLU A 179 2.09 9.64 -10.02
N TYR A 180 2.54 9.07 -8.89
CA TYR A 180 2.16 9.46 -7.53
C TYR A 180 3.18 10.41 -6.87
N ASP A 181 4.24 10.84 -7.55
CA ASP A 181 5.31 11.69 -6.97
C ASP A 181 4.80 12.96 -6.31
N SER A 182 3.72 13.55 -6.85
CA SER A 182 3.09 14.74 -6.27
C SER A 182 2.51 14.47 -4.88
N ILE A 183 1.93 13.28 -4.67
CA ILE A 183 1.40 12.84 -3.37
C ILE A 183 2.53 12.43 -2.45
N THR A 184 3.51 11.68 -2.95
CA THR A 184 4.68 11.28 -2.18
C THR A 184 5.42 12.49 -1.63
N SER A 185 5.66 13.51 -2.47
CA SER A 185 6.29 14.76 -2.05
C SER A 185 5.45 15.54 -1.03
N ALA A 186 4.13 15.63 -1.25
CA ALA A 186 3.23 16.32 -0.33
C ALA A 186 3.14 15.60 1.03
N ALA A 187 3.19 14.28 1.04
CA ALA A 187 3.20 13.47 2.26
C ALA A 187 4.51 13.65 3.04
N LEU A 188 5.67 13.64 2.36
CA LEU A 188 6.99 13.83 2.97
C LEU A 188 7.21 15.23 3.57
N LEU A 189 6.56 16.25 3.02
CA LEU A 189 6.64 17.63 3.53
C LEU A 189 5.68 17.91 4.70
N ARG A 190 4.76 16.99 5.00
CA ARG A 190 3.78 17.19 6.06
C ARG A 190 4.46 17.02 7.43
N PRO A 191 4.25 17.94 8.39
CA PRO A 191 4.88 17.86 9.72
C PRO A 191 4.22 16.84 10.66
N THR A 192 3.02 16.37 10.33
CA THR A 192 2.29 15.37 11.11
C THR A 192 2.12 14.08 10.30
N SER A 193 2.31 12.94 10.97
CA SER A 193 2.10 11.62 10.36
C SER A 193 0.69 11.49 9.78
N ILE A 194 0.59 10.92 8.57
CA ILE A 194 -0.67 10.66 7.90
C ILE A 194 -1.18 9.31 8.39
N PRO A 195 -2.38 9.23 9.01
CA PRO A 195 -2.94 7.95 9.40
C PRO A 195 -3.14 7.08 8.17
N PHE A 196 -2.90 5.77 8.31
CA PHE A 196 -2.89 4.87 7.15
C PHE A 196 -4.21 4.89 6.38
N THR A 197 -5.34 5.06 7.07
CA THR A 197 -6.68 5.18 6.45
C THR A 197 -6.81 6.41 5.54
N GLU A 198 -6.35 7.58 5.97
CA GLU A 198 -6.36 8.80 5.15
C GLU A 198 -5.45 8.63 3.92
N LEU A 199 -4.28 8.00 4.10
CA LEU A 199 -3.38 7.72 2.98
C LEU A 199 -4.03 6.81 1.94
N GLN A 200 -4.75 5.76 2.36
CA GLN A 200 -5.49 4.88 1.45
C GLN A 200 -6.50 5.65 0.62
N ASP A 201 -7.27 6.56 1.23
CA ASP A 201 -8.30 7.33 0.54
C ASP A 201 -7.69 8.31 -0.47
N VAL A 202 -6.61 9.02 -0.08
CA VAL A 202 -5.89 9.94 -0.95
C VAL A 202 -5.32 9.23 -2.18
N LEU A 203 -4.70 8.06 -1.99
CA LEU A 203 -4.11 7.28 -3.09
C LEU A 203 -5.18 6.74 -4.05
N LYS A 204 -6.30 6.22 -3.54
CA LYS A 204 -7.42 5.73 -4.36
C LYS A 204 -8.09 6.87 -5.15
N GLU A 205 -8.29 8.02 -4.52
CA GLU A 205 -8.86 9.19 -5.20
C GLU A 205 -7.92 9.72 -6.30
N HIS A 206 -6.61 9.65 -6.08
CA HIS A 206 -5.64 9.99 -7.11
C HIS A 206 -5.65 9.01 -8.28
N GLU A 207 -5.75 7.71 -8.02
CA GLU A 207 -5.92 6.69 -9.08
C GLU A 207 -7.14 7.01 -9.94
N ARG A 208 -8.26 7.42 -9.32
CA ARG A 208 -9.47 7.83 -10.04
C ARG A 208 -9.24 9.05 -10.94
N LYS A 209 -8.47 10.04 -10.47
CA LYS A 209 -8.11 11.22 -11.25
C LYS A 209 -7.18 10.91 -12.43
N LEU A 210 -6.21 10.01 -12.23
CA LEU A 210 -5.31 9.56 -13.29
C LEU A 210 -6.10 8.85 -14.40
N LYS A 211 -6.99 7.91 -14.05
CA LYS A 211 -7.86 7.21 -15.02
C LYS A 211 -8.73 8.19 -15.82
N ALA A 212 -9.35 9.17 -15.16
CA ALA A 212 -10.15 10.18 -15.85
C ALA A 212 -9.34 11.07 -16.81
N ALA A 213 -8.09 11.40 -16.44
CA ALA A 213 -7.20 12.17 -17.30
C ALA A 213 -6.72 11.35 -18.51
N GLU A 214 -6.53 10.04 -18.35
CA GLU A 214 -6.18 9.12 -19.43
C GLU A 214 -7.32 8.95 -20.42
N ASP A 215 -8.55 8.73 -19.94
CA ASP A 215 -9.77 8.67 -20.77
C ASP A 215 -9.93 9.95 -21.61
N THR A 216 -9.67 11.11 -21.00
CA THR A 216 -9.74 12.39 -21.69
C THR A 216 -8.70 12.49 -22.83
N LYS A 217 -7.47 11.98 -22.63
CA LYS A 217 -6.42 11.98 -23.66
C LYS A 217 -6.80 11.07 -24.85
N VAL A 218 -7.39 9.91 -24.58
CA VAL A 218 -7.83 8.97 -25.63
C VAL A 218 -8.91 9.60 -26.52
N VAL A 219 -9.85 10.35 -25.93
CA VAL A 219 -10.92 11.05 -26.69
C VAL A 219 -10.36 12.14 -27.61
N VAL A 220 -9.32 12.87 -27.19
CA VAL A 220 -8.71 13.93 -27.99
C VAL A 220 -7.93 13.38 -29.20
N VAL A 221 -7.32 12.21 -29.09
CA VAL A 221 -6.59 11.57 -30.20
C VAL A 221 -7.54 11.00 -31.26
N ALA A 222 -8.76 10.59 -30.88
CA ALA A 222 -9.75 10.00 -31.79
C ALA A 222 -10.50 11.01 -32.68
N THR A 223 -10.32 12.33 -32.49
CA THR A 223 -11.01 13.39 -33.27
C THR A 223 -10.15 13.97 -34.40
N ALA A 224 -9.34 13.14 -35.07
CA ALA A 224 -8.77 13.48 -36.36
C ALA A 224 -9.84 13.37 -37.47
N ASN A 225 -10.65 14.40 -37.64
CA ASN A 225 -11.54 14.52 -38.81
C ASN A 225 -10.69 14.59 -40.09
N VAL A 226 -10.57 13.46 -40.80
CA VAL A 226 -10.08 13.42 -42.18
C VAL A 226 -11.17 14.04 -43.06
N THR A 227 -11.03 15.33 -43.38
CA THR A 227 -11.84 15.95 -44.44
C THR A 227 -11.31 15.50 -45.80
N GLN A 228 -11.82 14.39 -46.34
CA GLN A 228 -11.70 14.12 -47.76
C GLN A 228 -12.54 15.16 -48.52
N HIS A 229 -11.88 16.14 -49.14
CA HIS A 229 -12.51 17.01 -50.13
C HIS A 229 -12.86 16.21 -51.38
N GLN A 230 -14.07 15.64 -51.41
CA GLN A 230 -14.64 15.05 -52.62
C GLN A 230 -15.12 16.20 -53.52
N ARG A 231 -14.35 16.51 -54.57
CA ARG A 231 -14.75 17.46 -55.61
C ARG A 231 -15.82 16.82 -56.50
N HIS A 232 -17.03 17.37 -56.44
CA HIS A 232 -18.05 17.14 -57.45
C HIS A 232 -17.70 17.93 -58.72
N SER A 233 -17.54 17.25 -59.86
CA SER A 233 -17.77 17.85 -61.18
C SER A 233 -18.22 16.75 -62.13
N GLY A 234 -19.41 16.91 -62.69
CA GLY A 234 -19.96 16.00 -63.69
C GLY A 234 -19.36 16.22 -65.08
N GLY A 235 -19.50 15.19 -65.91
CA GLY A 235 -19.88 15.37 -67.31
C GLY A 235 -18.79 15.31 -68.39
N ARG A 236 -18.80 14.16 -69.10
CA ARG A 236 -18.65 13.97 -70.56
C ARG A 236 -17.26 13.67 -71.16
N SER A 237 -17.17 12.41 -71.61
CA SER A 237 -16.63 11.87 -72.87
C SER A 237 -15.52 12.59 -73.65
N ALA A 238 -14.38 11.88 -73.69
CA ALA A 238 -13.82 11.20 -74.87
C ALA A 238 -12.85 11.93 -75.83
N VAL A 239 -11.86 11.12 -76.26
CA VAL A 239 -11.09 11.13 -77.51
C VAL A 239 -9.70 11.81 -77.49
N ARG A 240 -8.69 10.92 -77.41
CA ARG A 240 -7.49 10.71 -78.25
C ARG A 240 -6.49 11.84 -78.58
N ASP A 241 -5.24 11.42 -78.37
CA ASP A 241 -4.10 11.45 -79.30
C ASP A 241 -3.20 12.69 -79.43
N SER A 242 -1.95 12.45 -78.98
CA SER A 242 -0.70 12.55 -79.77
C SER A 242 0.14 13.84 -79.74
N TYR A 243 1.44 13.55 -79.90
CA TYR A 243 2.60 14.33 -80.36
C TYR A 243 3.29 15.36 -79.43
N SER A 244 4.45 14.94 -78.92
CA SER A 244 5.79 15.48 -79.20
C SER A 244 5.91 16.97 -79.56
N HIS A 245 6.72 17.73 -78.80
CA HIS A 245 8.05 18.13 -79.29
C HIS A 245 8.97 18.74 -78.22
N ASN A 246 10.22 18.34 -78.37
CA ASN A 246 11.47 18.79 -77.79
C ASN A 246 11.78 20.28 -78.09
N SER A 247 12.43 21.01 -77.17
CA SER A 247 13.65 21.83 -77.46
C SER A 247 14.07 22.76 -76.31
N SER A 248 15.17 22.37 -75.67
CA SER A 248 16.41 23.15 -75.48
C SER A 248 16.39 24.67 -75.18
N SER A 249 17.14 24.97 -74.11
CA SER A 249 18.31 25.88 -74.06
C SER A 249 18.12 27.36 -73.64
N SER A 250 18.62 27.64 -72.43
CA SER A 250 19.91 28.34 -72.20
C SER A 250 19.86 29.56 -71.26
N SER A 251 20.92 29.60 -70.44
CA SER A 251 21.67 30.80 -70.02
C SER A 251 21.17 31.63 -68.83
N GLY A 252 21.96 31.65 -67.76
CA GLY A 252 21.86 32.65 -66.69
C GLY A 252 22.65 32.32 -65.43
N VAL A 253 23.98 32.38 -65.50
CA VAL A 253 24.90 32.23 -64.35
C VAL A 253 25.03 33.56 -63.59
N LYS A 254 24.96 33.56 -62.25
CA LYS A 254 26.04 34.04 -61.33
C LYS A 254 25.60 34.16 -59.85
N ARG A 255 26.33 33.39 -59.02
CA ARG A 255 26.99 33.72 -57.72
C ARG A 255 26.25 34.59 -56.68
N GLY A 256 26.06 33.99 -55.49
CA GLY A 256 26.93 34.33 -54.34
C GLY A 256 26.30 35.04 -53.13
N SER A 257 26.22 34.29 -52.03
CA SER A 257 26.51 34.65 -50.64
C SER A 257 25.51 35.41 -49.74
N SER A 258 25.18 34.71 -48.64
CA SER A 258 25.04 35.16 -47.24
C SER A 258 24.19 36.39 -46.91
N GLY A 259 23.14 36.18 -46.10
CA GLY A 259 22.47 37.26 -45.38
C GLY A 259 21.31 36.77 -44.54
N SER A 260 21.57 36.58 -43.25
CA SER A 260 20.56 36.26 -42.24
C SER A 260 19.71 37.50 -41.90
N ARG A 261 18.47 37.26 -41.44
CA ARG A 261 17.54 38.13 -40.68
C ARG A 261 16.58 39.04 -41.47
N GLY A 262 15.28 38.85 -41.21
CA GLY A 262 14.25 39.85 -41.49
C GLY A 262 12.81 39.35 -41.67
N SER A 263 12.36 38.30 -40.96
CA SER A 263 10.94 37.92 -40.97
C SER A 263 10.11 38.96 -40.22
N ARG A 264 9.22 39.65 -40.95
CA ARG A 264 8.18 40.51 -40.38
C ARG A 264 7.16 39.61 -39.68
N PHE A 265 7.02 39.80 -38.37
CA PHE A 265 5.99 39.15 -37.55
C PHE A 265 4.59 39.45 -38.10
N SER A 266 3.98 38.47 -38.77
CA SER A 266 2.51 38.37 -38.86
C SER A 266 2.00 37.99 -37.47
N LYS A 267 1.30 38.93 -36.80
CA LYS A 267 0.62 38.65 -35.53
C LYS A 267 -0.50 37.61 -35.76
N PRO A 268 -0.67 36.64 -34.87
CA PRO A 268 -1.80 35.71 -34.92
C PRO A 268 -3.12 36.48 -34.77
N SER A 269 -4.04 36.25 -35.72
CA SER A 269 -5.43 36.67 -35.64
C SER A 269 -6.07 36.01 -34.41
N HIS A 270 -6.17 36.74 -33.29
CA HIS A 270 -6.96 36.28 -32.15
C HIS A 270 -8.44 36.36 -32.52
N SER A 271 -9.14 35.24 -32.38
CA SER A 271 -10.61 35.19 -32.41
C SER A 271 -11.15 35.61 -31.04
N CYS A 272 -12.27 36.33 -31.04
CA CYS A 272 -12.94 36.72 -29.80
C CYS A 272 -13.44 35.48 -29.04
N GLN A 273 -12.98 35.24 -27.81
CA GLN A 273 -13.35 34.06 -27.00
C GLN A 273 -14.84 33.93 -26.66
N PHE A 274 -15.64 34.97 -26.90
CA PHE A 274 -17.09 34.94 -26.67
C PHE A 274 -17.90 34.56 -27.92
N CYS A 275 -17.39 34.83 -29.13
CA CYS A 275 -18.16 34.63 -30.36
C CYS A 275 -17.39 33.99 -31.51
N ASP A 276 -16.12 33.64 -31.29
CA ASP A 276 -15.20 32.98 -32.21
C ASP A 276 -15.02 33.66 -33.57
N ILE A 277 -15.40 34.94 -33.68
CA ILE A 277 -15.20 35.75 -34.88
C ILE A 277 -13.84 36.47 -34.75
N PRO A 278 -12.95 36.37 -35.75
CA PRO A 278 -11.66 37.06 -35.75
C PRO A 278 -11.83 38.58 -35.95
N GLY A 279 -10.87 39.36 -35.43
CA GLY A 279 -10.78 40.80 -35.70
C GLY A 279 -11.32 41.73 -34.61
N HIS A 280 -11.65 41.22 -33.42
CA HIS A 280 -11.94 42.02 -32.23
C HIS A 280 -11.68 41.23 -30.95
N ASP A 281 -11.43 41.93 -29.83
CA ASP A 281 -11.29 41.31 -28.50
C ASP A 281 -12.66 41.16 -27.81
N VAL A 282 -12.74 40.32 -26.77
CA VAL A 282 -13.96 40.07 -25.98
C VAL A 282 -14.57 41.37 -25.46
N LYS A 283 -13.73 42.35 -25.11
CA LYS A 283 -14.14 43.68 -24.63
C LYS A 283 -14.93 44.47 -25.67
N GLU A 284 -14.67 44.24 -26.95
CA GLU A 284 -15.29 44.93 -28.08
C GLU A 284 -16.36 44.07 -28.78
N CYS A 285 -16.70 42.92 -28.19
CA CYS A 285 -17.65 41.99 -28.78
C CYS A 285 -19.07 42.56 -28.79
N ARG A 286 -19.58 42.86 -29.99
CA ARG A 286 -20.93 43.37 -30.22
C ARG A 286 -22.02 42.38 -29.76
N LYS A 287 -21.75 41.07 -29.80
CA LYS A 287 -22.68 40.03 -29.29
C LYS A 287 -22.72 40.04 -27.76
N LEU A 288 -21.56 40.09 -27.09
CA LEU A 288 -21.48 40.19 -25.62
C LEU A 288 -22.13 41.48 -25.11
N SER A 289 -21.87 42.59 -25.78
CA SER A 289 -22.45 43.90 -25.45
C SER A 289 -23.97 43.96 -25.60
N ARG A 290 -24.57 43.10 -26.43
CA ARG A 290 -26.04 42.96 -26.53
C ARG A 290 -26.57 42.04 -25.44
N PHE A 291 -25.89 40.91 -25.19
CA PHE A 291 -26.24 39.96 -24.14
C PHE A 291 -26.24 40.59 -22.74
N LEU A 292 -25.23 41.40 -22.41
CA LEU A 292 -25.16 42.11 -21.14
C LEU A 292 -26.29 43.16 -20.99
N ARG A 293 -26.63 43.85 -22.09
CA ARG A 293 -27.76 44.80 -22.11
C ARG A 293 -29.12 44.14 -21.94
N THR A 294 -29.33 42.97 -22.53
CA THR A 294 -30.58 42.19 -22.35
C THR A 294 -30.74 41.64 -20.93
N HIS A 295 -29.65 41.58 -20.15
CA HIS A 295 -29.66 41.08 -18.78
C HIS A 295 -29.37 42.18 -17.73
N GLY A 296 -29.46 43.46 -18.13
CA GLY A 296 -29.40 44.59 -17.20
C GLY A 296 -28.01 44.90 -16.62
N VAL A 297 -26.93 44.39 -17.24
CA VAL A 297 -25.55 44.60 -16.76
C VAL A 297 -24.83 45.61 -17.66
N ASN A 298 -24.44 46.76 -17.11
CA ASN A 298 -23.85 47.88 -17.87
C ASN A 298 -22.31 47.98 -17.81
N SER A 299 -21.59 47.00 -17.25
CA SER A 299 -20.11 47.03 -17.22
C SER A 299 -19.47 45.63 -17.21
N LEU A 300 -18.41 45.46 -18.01
CA LEU A 300 -17.52 44.29 -17.98
C LEU A 300 -16.58 44.37 -16.76
N PRO A 301 -16.36 43.28 -15.99
CA PRO A 301 -15.39 43.29 -14.90
C PRO A 301 -13.96 43.38 -15.45
N THR A 302 -13.18 44.32 -14.91
CA THR A 302 -11.75 44.47 -15.24
C THR A 302 -10.93 43.58 -14.32
N ALA A 303 -10.08 42.70 -14.87
CA ALA A 303 -9.18 41.86 -14.10
C ALA A 303 -8.06 42.71 -13.46
N ASN A 304 -7.96 42.72 -12.12
CA ASN A 304 -6.83 43.30 -11.41
C ASN A 304 -5.62 42.36 -11.48
N ALA A 305 -4.53 42.87 -12.03
CA ALA A 305 -3.22 42.22 -12.01
C ALA A 305 -2.58 42.38 -10.62
N THR A 306 -2.26 41.28 -9.95
CA THR A 306 -1.54 41.29 -8.67
C THR A 306 -0.07 41.64 -8.90
N THR A 307 0.32 42.89 -8.66
CA THR A 307 1.73 43.29 -8.55
C THR A 307 2.27 42.92 -7.17
N ARG A 308 3.24 42.01 -7.16
CA ARG A 308 4.05 41.60 -6.01
C ARG A 308 5.04 42.72 -5.71
N SER A 309 4.83 43.48 -4.63
CA SER A 309 5.78 44.46 -4.11
C SER A 309 6.25 44.05 -2.72
N SER A 310 7.57 43.97 -2.59
CA SER A 310 8.34 43.77 -1.37
C SER A 310 8.41 45.07 -0.58
N SER A 311 8.06 45.02 0.70
CA SER A 311 8.51 46.04 1.67
C SER A 311 8.71 45.43 3.04
N HIS A 312 9.92 45.64 3.57
CA HIS A 312 10.28 45.47 4.97
C HIS A 312 9.38 46.33 5.87
N ASN A 313 8.94 45.75 7.00
CA ASN A 313 9.06 46.40 8.30
C ASN A 313 8.73 45.41 9.43
N SER A 314 9.67 45.25 10.35
CA SER A 314 9.42 44.70 11.70
C SER A 314 8.58 45.68 12.53
N PRO A 315 7.87 45.18 13.55
CA PRO A 315 8.26 45.60 14.90
C PRO A 315 8.26 44.46 15.94
N GLN A 316 9.22 44.59 16.83
CA GLN A 316 9.52 43.86 18.07
C GLN A 316 8.63 44.33 19.23
N TRP A 317 8.12 43.41 20.07
CA TRP A 317 7.75 43.53 21.52
C TRP A 317 7.23 42.13 21.95
N ASN A 318 7.51 41.49 23.08
CA ASN A 318 8.45 41.68 24.19
C ASN A 318 8.54 40.33 24.95
N GLN A 319 9.70 40.02 25.54
CA GLN A 319 9.89 38.87 26.43
C GLN A 319 9.25 39.13 27.80
N GLY A 320 8.62 38.10 28.36
CA GLY A 320 8.18 38.06 29.76
C GLY A 320 8.88 36.91 30.47
N GLU A 321 9.92 37.24 31.22
CA GLU A 321 10.54 36.39 32.23
C GLU A 321 9.56 36.16 33.37
N ASN A 322 9.55 34.95 33.97
CA ASN A 322 9.29 34.83 35.40
C ASN A 322 10.05 33.66 36.03
N LYS A 323 10.79 34.06 37.07
CA LYS A 323 11.60 33.35 38.07
C LYS A 323 10.89 32.21 38.80
N PHE A 324 11.70 31.19 39.16
CA PHE A 324 12.01 30.72 40.52
C PHE A 324 10.88 30.73 41.57
N GLU A 325 10.54 29.55 42.10
CA GLU A 325 10.45 29.32 43.56
C GLU A 325 10.47 27.82 43.92
N SER A 326 11.36 27.52 44.87
CA SER A 326 11.45 26.38 45.83
C SER A 326 11.61 24.94 45.34
#